data_AF-A0A974A5B6-F1
#
_entry.id   AF-A0A974A5B6-F1
#
_cell.length_a   1.000
_cell.length_b   1.000
_cell.length_c   1.000
_cell.angle_alpha   90.00
_cell.angle_beta   90.00
_cell.angle_gamma   90.00
#
_symmetry.space_group_name_H-M   'P 1'
#
loop_
_entity.id
_entity.type
_entity.pdbx_description
1 polymer ?
#
loop_
_entity_poly.entity_id
_entity_poly.type
_entity_poly.pdbx_seq_one_letter_code
_entity_poly.pdbx_strand_id
1 'polypeptide(L)'
;MTRDITPAGWPATGAVDEAFAEVRASFDRFCLAAGIEALGTMMEADVTAACGPRHGRDAARRAHRWGRTQGRIGFHGGKIEVERPRVRGVDGGEVTIPSWETAAQEDWLGRWAMNLMLINVSTRRFGRAVRLPEGHVPAPPGPGVSKSAASRRFVALSAARLADFMAADLSALDLLVVQIDGLHLGDDLVLVAAIGVDGEGNKHPLALVEGATQNAATVQALLDNLVSRGLDPTVPTLFIADGAKALSKAIRRTFGSAAAIQRCQIHKARNIMERLPKDRVLRQAWELDDADKAEKLIRNLARRLDQQCPGVAASILEGLDEILTVVRLKLPKELRRSLACTNIAENMMGTIRRVTRNAERWRDAGMALRWGAAGMIEANKGFRRLKAHKQLSVLRAALQAHHDRMTIKLVAHVSRAA
;
A
#
# COMPACT_ATOMS: atom_id res chain seq x y z
N MET A 1 24.53 41.57 4.01
CA MET A 1 25.17 41.45 2.69
C MET A 1 24.13 40.98 1.70
N THR A 2 23.60 41.94 0.94
CA THR A 2 22.64 41.77 -0.15
C THR A 2 23.32 40.98 -1.27
N ARG A 3 22.84 39.77 -1.59
CA ARG A 3 23.27 39.02 -2.76
C ARG A 3 22.34 39.37 -3.90
N ASP A 4 22.88 40.01 -4.93
CA ASP A 4 22.21 40.22 -6.20
C ASP A 4 21.82 38.87 -6.81
N ILE A 5 20.51 38.71 -7.07
CA ILE A 5 19.96 37.57 -7.80
C ILE A 5 19.82 38.04 -9.24
N THR A 6 20.83 37.76 -10.06
CA THR A 6 20.74 37.96 -11.51
C THR A 6 19.76 36.92 -12.07
N PRO A 7 18.74 37.32 -12.86
CA PRO A 7 17.91 36.36 -13.58
C PRO A 7 18.78 35.60 -14.59
N ALA A 8 18.54 34.30 -14.74
CA ALA A 8 19.20 33.49 -15.76
C ALA A 8 18.69 33.93 -17.16
N GLY A 9 19.40 34.87 -17.76
CA GLY A 9 19.23 35.24 -19.16
C GLY A 9 19.83 34.20 -20.09
N TRP A 10 19.29 34.14 -21.30
CA TRP A 10 19.73 33.27 -22.40
C TRP A 10 21.23 33.44 -22.70
N PRO A 11 22.06 32.39 -22.71
CA PRO A 11 23.42 32.51 -23.20
C PRO A 11 23.38 32.52 -24.75
N ALA A 12 23.88 33.60 -25.34
CA ALA A 12 24.21 33.62 -26.76
C ALA A 12 25.24 32.52 -27.06
N THR A 13 25.15 31.92 -28.25
CA THR A 13 26.01 30.85 -28.76
C THR A 13 27.49 31.07 -28.39
N GLY A 14 27.92 30.33 -27.37
CA GLY A 14 29.23 30.37 -26.68
C GLY A 14 29.21 29.64 -25.33
N ALA A 15 28.16 28.84 -25.06
CA ALA A 15 27.76 28.41 -23.72
C ALA A 15 28.58 27.26 -23.12
N VAL A 16 29.33 26.49 -23.93
CA VAL A 16 29.96 25.24 -23.45
C VAL A 16 31.22 25.51 -22.61
N ASP A 17 32.04 26.50 -22.96
CA ASP A 17 33.27 26.83 -22.22
C ASP A 17 32.99 27.58 -20.90
N GLU A 18 31.97 28.44 -20.87
CA GLU A 18 31.46 29.06 -19.63
C GLU A 18 30.76 28.04 -18.72
N ALA A 19 30.00 27.09 -19.29
CA ALA A 19 29.39 25.99 -18.55
C ALA A 19 30.45 25.04 -17.94
N PHE A 20 31.58 24.81 -18.63
CA PHE A 20 32.69 24.00 -18.08
C PHE A 20 33.46 24.72 -16.96
N ALA A 21 33.47 26.07 -16.95
CA ALA A 21 33.95 26.85 -15.82
C ALA A 21 33.01 26.75 -14.60
N GLU A 22 31.69 26.66 -14.83
CA GLU A 22 30.70 26.36 -13.78
C GLU A 22 30.79 24.92 -13.24
N VAL A 23 31.19 23.93 -14.05
CA VAL A 23 31.42 22.54 -13.58
C VAL A 23 32.43 22.49 -12.43
N ARG A 24 33.48 23.32 -12.49
CA ARG A 24 34.49 23.40 -11.41
C ARG A 24 33.94 23.99 -10.11
N ALA A 25 32.79 24.68 -10.15
CA ALA A 25 32.15 25.31 -8.99
C ALA A 25 30.88 24.57 -8.51
N SER A 26 30.09 23.97 -9.42
CA SER A 26 28.95 23.10 -9.08
C SER A 26 28.47 22.31 -10.31
N PHE A 27 28.65 20.99 -10.25
CA PHE A 27 28.13 20.06 -11.27
C PHE A 27 26.60 20.14 -11.45
N ASP A 28 25.83 20.39 -10.37
CA ASP A 28 24.38 20.53 -10.43
C ASP A 28 23.93 21.73 -11.28
N ARG A 29 24.68 22.85 -11.22
CA ARG A 29 24.39 24.03 -12.05
C ARG A 29 24.68 23.78 -13.52
N PHE A 30 25.79 23.09 -13.80
CA PHE A 30 26.10 22.66 -15.16
C PHE A 30 24.98 21.78 -15.73
N CYS A 31 24.55 20.75 -14.99
CA CYS A 31 23.47 19.86 -15.42
C CYS A 31 22.16 20.63 -15.63
N LEU A 32 21.86 21.61 -14.77
CA LEU A 32 20.72 22.48 -14.91
C LEU A 32 20.79 23.33 -16.19
N ALA A 33 21.91 24.02 -16.42
CA ALA A 33 22.10 24.90 -17.57
C ALA A 33 22.00 24.12 -18.89
N ALA A 34 22.74 23.01 -18.99
CA ALA A 34 22.69 22.12 -20.15
C ALA A 34 21.28 21.54 -20.37
N GLY A 35 20.58 21.16 -19.30
CA GLY A 35 19.20 20.67 -19.38
C GLY A 35 18.20 21.74 -19.85
N ILE A 36 18.32 22.98 -19.39
CA ILE A 36 17.50 24.11 -19.84
C ILE A 36 17.77 24.42 -21.31
N GLU A 37 19.03 24.40 -21.75
CA GLU A 37 19.40 24.64 -23.15
C GLU A 37 18.84 23.55 -24.08
N ALA A 38 18.96 22.28 -23.68
CA ALA A 38 18.38 21.15 -24.41
C ALA A 38 16.86 21.28 -24.50
N LEU A 39 16.18 21.57 -23.38
CA LEU A 39 14.74 21.81 -23.36
C LEU A 39 14.36 23.02 -24.23
N GLY A 40 15.16 24.09 -24.23
CA GLY A 40 14.98 25.25 -25.09
C GLY A 40 14.99 24.87 -26.57
N THR A 41 15.95 24.04 -26.98
CA THR A 41 16.05 23.51 -28.35
C THR A 41 14.83 22.68 -28.73
N MET A 42 14.36 21.81 -27.83
CA MET A 42 13.14 21.02 -28.04
C MET A 42 11.89 21.91 -28.18
N MET A 43 11.76 22.92 -27.31
CA MET A 43 10.65 23.87 -27.39
C MET A 43 10.66 24.67 -28.69
N GLU A 44 11.82 25.12 -29.17
CA GLU A 44 11.91 25.84 -30.45
C GLU A 44 11.60 24.93 -31.65
N ALA A 45 11.94 23.64 -31.59
CA ALA A 45 11.53 22.66 -32.57
C ALA A 45 10.00 22.49 -32.59
N ASP A 46 9.36 22.37 -31.42
CA ASP A 46 7.90 22.31 -31.28
C ASP A 46 7.22 23.58 -31.83
N VAL A 47 7.76 24.76 -31.50
CA VAL A 47 7.26 26.05 -32.01
C VAL A 47 7.39 26.10 -33.53
N THR A 48 8.50 25.63 -34.08
CA THR A 48 8.73 25.59 -35.54
C THR A 48 7.75 24.63 -36.23
N ALA A 49 7.47 23.47 -35.62
CA ALA A 49 6.46 22.53 -36.12
C ALA A 49 5.02 23.09 -36.08
N ALA A 50 4.73 24.03 -35.18
CA ALA A 50 3.42 24.69 -35.10
C ALA A 50 3.31 25.93 -36.00
N CYS A 51 4.39 26.72 -36.09
CA CYS A 51 4.37 28.07 -36.67
C CYS A 51 5.14 28.21 -38.00
N GLY A 52 5.85 27.18 -38.45
CA GLY A 52 6.83 27.25 -39.55
C GLY A 52 8.14 27.95 -39.14
N PRO A 53 9.12 28.09 -40.06
CA PRO A 53 10.41 28.72 -39.78
C PRO A 53 10.27 30.20 -39.40
N ARG A 54 11.24 30.72 -38.64
CA ARG A 54 11.21 32.11 -38.16
C ARG A 54 11.29 33.08 -39.34
N HIS A 55 10.40 34.08 -39.35
CA HIS A 55 10.22 35.06 -40.43
C HIS A 55 9.83 34.44 -41.80
N GLY A 56 9.51 33.14 -41.84
CA GLY A 56 9.06 32.45 -43.05
C GLY A 56 7.58 32.71 -43.34
N ARG A 57 7.24 32.74 -44.63
CA ARG A 57 5.84 32.72 -45.08
C ARG A 57 5.42 31.27 -45.28
N ASP A 58 4.73 30.72 -44.29
CA ASP A 58 4.10 29.40 -44.38
C ASP A 58 2.57 29.55 -44.43
N ALA A 59 1.95 29.02 -45.48
CA ALA A 59 0.49 29.04 -45.66
C ALA A 59 -0.22 27.92 -44.85
N ALA A 60 0.51 26.88 -44.45
CA ALA A 60 0.01 25.75 -43.67
C ALA A 60 0.23 25.91 -42.15
N ARG A 61 0.63 27.10 -41.68
CA ARG A 61 0.88 27.35 -40.25
C ARG A 61 -0.40 27.12 -39.44
N ARG A 62 -0.26 26.46 -38.29
CA ARG A 62 -1.37 26.21 -37.35
C ARG A 62 -1.42 27.22 -36.20
N ALA A 63 -0.33 27.98 -36.02
CA ALA A 63 -0.20 28.96 -34.96
C ALA A 63 0.82 30.07 -35.30
N HIS A 64 0.88 31.08 -34.42
CA HIS A 64 1.75 32.23 -34.46
C HIS A 64 2.61 32.31 -33.19
N ARG A 65 3.85 32.79 -33.33
CA ARG A 65 4.74 33.09 -32.20
C ARG A 65 4.22 34.33 -31.47
N TRP A 66 4.09 34.25 -30.15
CA TRP A 66 3.46 35.29 -29.30
C TRP A 66 4.38 35.77 -28.15
N GLY A 67 5.69 35.65 -28.34
CA GLY A 67 6.69 36.06 -27.35
C GLY A 67 7.11 34.94 -26.40
N ARG A 68 7.58 35.32 -25.20
CA ARG A 68 8.12 34.41 -24.18
C ARG A 68 7.49 34.70 -22.82
N THR A 69 7.55 33.75 -21.91
CA THR A 69 7.08 33.91 -20.53
C THR A 69 7.87 33.03 -19.57
N GLN A 70 7.83 33.35 -18.28
CA GLN A 70 8.43 32.52 -17.24
C GLN A 70 7.48 31.39 -16.85
N GLY A 71 7.99 30.17 -16.87
CA GLY A 71 7.32 28.98 -16.37
C GLY A 71 8.11 28.33 -15.24
N ARG A 72 7.49 27.36 -14.55
CA ARG A 72 8.15 26.64 -13.46
C ARG A 72 8.09 25.14 -13.67
N ILE A 73 9.25 24.50 -13.68
CA ILE A 73 9.40 23.04 -13.75
C ILE A 73 10.09 22.49 -12.50
N GLY A 74 9.96 21.18 -12.26
CA GLY A 74 10.65 20.50 -11.16
C GLY A 74 12.11 20.19 -11.50
N PHE A 75 13.02 20.44 -10.57
CA PHE A 75 14.43 20.06 -10.69
C PHE A 75 15.06 19.89 -9.30
N HIS A 76 15.76 18.77 -9.05
CA HIS A 76 16.37 18.43 -7.74
C HIS A 76 15.42 18.64 -6.55
N GLY A 77 14.17 18.19 -6.67
CA GLY A 77 13.16 18.24 -5.61
C GLY A 77 12.77 19.67 -5.16
N GLY A 78 12.95 20.66 -6.03
CA GLY A 78 12.34 21.99 -5.93
C GLY A 78 11.81 22.44 -7.29
N LYS A 79 11.17 23.60 -7.35
CA LYS A 79 10.88 24.27 -8.63
C LYS A 79 12.01 25.22 -9.01
N ILE A 80 12.25 25.35 -10.30
CA ILE A 80 13.10 26.36 -10.94
C ILE A 80 12.24 27.20 -11.88
N GLU A 81 12.69 28.41 -12.20
CA GLU A 81 12.09 29.25 -13.25
C GLU A 81 12.83 29.04 -14.56
N VAL A 82 12.07 28.84 -15.63
CA VAL A 82 12.58 28.60 -16.98
C VAL A 82 11.75 29.45 -17.94
N GLU A 83 12.43 30.19 -18.79
CA GLU A 83 11.76 30.94 -19.84
C GLU A 83 11.29 30.01 -20.96
N ARG A 84 10.01 30.08 -21.31
CA ARG A 84 9.41 29.29 -22.39
C ARG A 84 8.82 30.20 -23.47
N PRO A 85 8.83 29.77 -24.75
CA PRO A 85 8.10 30.49 -25.78
C PRO A 85 6.58 30.38 -25.57
N ARG A 86 5.84 31.33 -26.15
CA ARG A 86 4.37 31.31 -26.23
C ARG A 86 3.95 31.21 -27.69
N VAL A 87 2.99 30.34 -27.93
CA VAL A 87 2.42 30.09 -29.25
C VAL A 87 0.91 30.31 -29.16
N ARG A 88 0.34 30.97 -30.17
CA ARG A 88 -1.08 31.27 -30.24
C ARG A 88 -1.67 30.69 -31.52
N GLY A 89 -2.69 29.85 -31.40
CA GLY A 89 -3.38 29.26 -32.54
C GLY A 89 -3.98 30.33 -33.45
N VAL A 90 -4.29 29.94 -34.69
CA VAL A 90 -5.00 30.81 -35.64
C VAL A 90 -6.39 31.23 -35.14
N ASP A 91 -6.96 30.44 -34.23
CA ASP A 91 -8.22 30.70 -33.49
C ASP A 91 -8.05 31.70 -32.33
N GLY A 92 -6.83 32.13 -32.03
CA GLY A 92 -6.52 33.05 -30.94
C GLY A 92 -6.34 32.38 -29.56
N GLY A 93 -6.38 31.05 -29.47
CA GLY A 93 -6.08 30.31 -28.23
C GLY A 93 -4.58 30.18 -27.97
N GLU A 94 -4.13 30.10 -26.72
CA GLU A 94 -2.74 29.71 -26.43
C GLU A 94 -2.58 28.21 -26.69
N VAL A 95 -1.56 27.84 -27.46
CA VAL A 95 -1.26 26.44 -27.81
C VAL A 95 -0.14 25.95 -26.91
N THR A 96 -0.36 24.78 -26.31
CA THR A 96 0.63 24.13 -25.47
C THR A 96 1.82 23.65 -26.30
N ILE A 97 3.02 23.81 -25.76
CA ILE A 97 4.25 23.28 -26.35
C ILE A 97 4.47 21.88 -25.76
N PRO A 98 4.46 20.80 -26.58
CA PRO A 98 4.55 19.43 -26.08
C PRO A 98 5.73 19.16 -25.15
N SER A 99 6.94 19.56 -25.52
CA SER A 99 8.14 19.36 -24.70
C SER A 99 8.07 20.10 -23.36
N TRP A 100 7.48 21.32 -23.33
CA TRP A 100 7.21 22.04 -22.10
C TRP A 100 6.18 21.32 -21.23
N GLU A 101 5.08 20.85 -21.83
CA GLU A 101 4.03 20.16 -21.11
C GLU A 101 4.54 18.88 -20.46
N THR A 102 5.30 18.06 -21.19
CA THR A 102 5.95 16.87 -20.64
C THR A 102 6.82 17.23 -19.43
N ALA A 103 7.71 18.23 -19.56
CA ALA A 103 8.59 18.65 -18.46
C ALA A 103 7.82 19.22 -17.26
N ALA A 104 6.71 19.93 -17.50
CA ALA A 104 5.90 20.54 -16.45
C ALA A 104 4.97 19.55 -15.73
N GLN A 105 4.52 18.50 -16.42
CA GLN A 105 3.68 17.44 -15.87
C GLN A 105 4.46 16.49 -14.95
N GLU A 106 5.79 16.43 -15.05
CA GLU A 106 6.61 15.60 -14.16
C GLU A 106 6.49 16.04 -12.69
N ASP A 107 5.75 15.26 -11.89
CA ASP A 107 5.58 15.53 -10.45
C ASP A 107 6.70 14.90 -9.59
N TRP A 108 7.96 15.23 -9.89
CA TRP A 108 9.09 14.79 -9.06
C TRP A 108 8.94 15.23 -7.61
N LEU A 109 8.43 16.43 -7.37
CA LEU A 109 8.19 16.95 -6.03
C LEU A 109 7.18 16.10 -5.25
N GLY A 110 6.10 15.64 -5.89
CA GLY A 110 5.14 14.75 -5.26
C GLY A 110 5.72 13.36 -4.99
N ARG A 111 6.50 12.82 -5.93
CA ARG A 111 7.20 11.55 -5.77
C ARG A 111 8.21 11.60 -4.63
N TRP A 112 9.02 12.67 -4.54
CA TRP A 112 9.93 12.92 -3.42
C TRP A 112 9.18 13.06 -2.10
N ALA A 113 8.09 13.83 -2.07
CA ALA A 113 7.26 13.99 -0.88
C ALA A 113 6.75 12.62 -0.39
N MET A 114 6.15 11.82 -1.27
CA MET A 114 5.70 10.48 -0.91
C MET A 114 6.83 9.59 -0.39
N ASN A 115 7.94 9.49 -1.14
CA ASN A 115 9.05 8.63 -0.79
C ASN A 115 9.68 9.01 0.56
N LEU A 116 9.96 10.30 0.76
CA LEU A 116 10.57 10.81 1.98
C LEU A 116 9.68 10.60 3.20
N MET A 117 8.37 10.82 3.07
CA MET A 117 7.41 10.55 4.15
C MET A 117 7.35 9.06 4.51
N LEU A 118 7.40 8.15 3.52
CA LEU A 118 7.43 6.71 3.76
C LEU A 118 8.69 6.24 4.52
N ILE A 119 9.82 6.94 4.35
CA ILE A 119 11.06 6.68 5.10
C ILE A 119 11.22 7.56 6.34
N ASN A 120 10.13 8.13 6.86
CA ASN A 120 10.07 8.92 8.09
C ASN A 120 10.81 10.27 8.08
N VAL A 121 11.02 10.88 6.91
CA VAL A 121 11.40 12.30 6.85
C VAL A 121 10.16 13.14 7.11
N SER A 122 10.19 13.95 8.17
CA SER A 122 9.06 14.83 8.49
C SER A 122 8.87 15.93 7.43
N THR A 123 7.64 16.38 7.25
CA THR A 123 7.32 17.49 6.33
C THR A 123 8.09 18.77 6.65
N ARG A 124 8.48 18.98 7.91
CA ARG A 124 9.33 20.11 8.34
C ARG A 124 10.77 20.00 7.82
N ARG A 125 11.27 18.78 7.60
CA ARG A 125 12.61 18.50 7.08
C ARG A 125 12.63 18.28 5.57
N PHE A 126 11.46 18.24 4.91
CA PHE A 126 11.35 17.98 3.47
C PHE A 126 12.26 18.90 2.65
N GLY A 127 12.19 20.21 2.86
CA GLY A 127 13.02 21.15 2.11
C GLY A 127 14.52 20.90 2.23
N ARG A 128 15.03 20.63 3.44
CA ARG A 128 16.44 20.28 3.66
C ARG A 128 16.81 18.90 3.07
N ALA A 129 15.85 17.98 2.97
CA ALA A 129 16.10 16.64 2.44
C ALA A 129 16.20 16.62 0.90
N VAL A 130 15.57 17.58 0.22
CA VAL A 130 15.60 17.69 -1.24
C VAL A 130 16.49 18.81 -1.77
N ARG A 131 16.75 19.84 -0.95
CA ARG A 131 17.67 20.94 -1.23
C ARG A 131 18.70 21.02 -0.12
N LEU A 132 19.94 20.67 -0.43
CA LEU A 132 21.06 20.87 0.49
C LEU A 132 21.28 22.37 0.73
N PRO A 133 21.55 22.81 1.97
CA PRO A 133 21.89 24.21 2.25
C PRO A 133 23.09 24.72 1.45
N GLU A 134 24.04 23.84 1.15
CA GLU A 134 25.26 24.11 0.38
C GLU A 134 25.05 23.90 -1.13
N GLY A 135 23.85 23.48 -1.54
CA GLY A 135 23.49 23.27 -2.93
C GLY A 135 23.41 24.59 -3.71
N HIS A 136 23.77 24.55 -4.98
CA HIS A 136 23.85 25.74 -5.83
C HIS A 136 22.67 25.89 -6.80
N VAL A 137 21.60 25.11 -6.60
CA VAL A 137 20.41 25.16 -7.45
C VAL A 137 19.58 26.41 -7.10
N PRO A 138 19.19 27.23 -8.09
CA PRO A 138 18.32 28.39 -7.87
C PRO A 138 17.02 28.02 -7.13
N ALA A 139 16.63 28.87 -6.19
CA ALA A 139 15.43 28.72 -5.38
C ALA A 139 14.52 29.95 -5.55
N PRO A 140 13.65 29.98 -6.56
CA PRO A 140 12.71 31.09 -6.74
C PRO A 140 11.74 31.18 -5.56
N PRO A 141 11.10 32.34 -5.34
CA PRO A 141 10.05 32.48 -4.32
C PRO A 141 8.96 31.41 -4.46
N GLY A 142 8.74 30.68 -3.37
CA GLY A 142 7.85 29.52 -3.34
C GLY A 142 8.33 28.33 -4.18
N PRO A 143 9.50 27.73 -3.88
CA PRO A 143 10.04 26.60 -4.65
C PRO A 143 9.27 25.28 -4.44
N GLY A 144 8.15 25.32 -3.71
CA GLY A 144 7.29 24.15 -3.46
C GLY A 144 7.82 23.19 -2.39
N VAL A 145 8.83 23.59 -1.62
CA VAL A 145 9.51 22.74 -0.62
C VAL A 145 9.07 23.00 0.83
N SER A 146 8.06 23.85 1.04
CA SER A 146 7.54 24.12 2.38
C SER A 146 6.82 22.92 2.98
N LYS A 147 6.72 22.88 4.31
CA LYS A 147 5.94 21.86 5.05
C LYS A 147 4.54 21.65 4.46
N SER A 148 3.83 22.75 4.21
CA SER A 148 2.45 22.70 3.70
C SER A 148 2.39 22.22 2.26
N ALA A 149 3.37 22.57 1.41
CA ALA A 149 3.46 22.07 0.05
C ALA A 149 3.73 20.56 0.01
N ALA A 150 4.70 20.09 0.80
CA ALA A 150 5.00 18.66 0.97
C ALA A 150 3.79 17.88 1.47
N SER A 151 3.07 18.41 2.47
CA SER A 151 1.87 17.79 3.01
C SER A 151 0.75 17.68 1.97
N ARG A 152 0.47 18.73 1.19
CA ARG A 152 -0.55 18.69 0.13
C ARG A 152 -0.23 17.65 -0.93
N ARG A 153 1.04 17.58 -1.35
CA ARG A 153 1.53 16.60 -2.33
C ARG A 153 1.39 15.17 -1.83
N PHE A 154 1.79 14.92 -0.58
CA PHE A 154 1.60 13.62 0.05
C PHE A 154 0.12 13.22 0.06
N VAL A 155 -0.77 14.13 0.48
CA VAL A 155 -2.22 13.86 0.52
C VAL A 155 -2.75 13.52 -0.88
N ALA A 156 -2.42 14.32 -1.89
CA ALA A 156 -2.88 14.07 -3.26
C ALA A 156 -2.39 12.72 -3.81
N LEU A 157 -1.09 12.44 -3.70
CA LEU A 157 -0.50 11.22 -4.26
C LEU A 157 -0.90 9.96 -3.46
N SER A 158 -1.01 10.06 -2.14
CA SER A 158 -1.48 8.94 -1.32
C SER A 158 -2.98 8.68 -1.50
N ALA A 159 -3.80 9.70 -1.79
CA ALA A 159 -5.20 9.52 -2.15
C ALA A 159 -5.34 8.78 -3.49
N ALA A 160 -4.59 9.19 -4.52
CA ALA A 160 -4.57 8.50 -5.81
C ALA A 160 -4.14 7.04 -5.66
N ARG A 161 -3.01 6.79 -4.96
CA ARG A 161 -2.53 5.42 -4.71
C ARG A 161 -3.50 4.57 -3.90
N LEU A 162 -4.21 5.15 -2.93
CA LEU A 162 -5.26 4.44 -2.20
C LEU A 162 -6.41 4.06 -3.13
N ALA A 163 -6.85 4.96 -4.01
CA ALA A 163 -7.89 4.67 -4.97
C ALA A 163 -7.47 3.55 -5.93
N ASP A 164 -6.26 3.63 -6.51
CA ASP A 164 -5.71 2.60 -7.39
C ASP A 164 -5.61 1.24 -6.67
N PHE A 165 -5.09 1.25 -5.43
CA PHE A 165 -4.97 0.05 -4.60
C PHE A 165 -6.33 -0.60 -4.30
N MET A 166 -7.33 0.21 -3.96
CA MET A 166 -8.68 -0.26 -3.65
C MET A 166 -9.52 -0.59 -4.90
N ALA A 167 -9.04 -0.27 -6.10
CA ALA A 167 -9.66 -0.59 -7.38
C ALA A 167 -8.94 -1.72 -8.15
N ALA A 168 -7.76 -2.14 -7.69
CA ALA A 168 -6.95 -3.16 -8.36
C ALA A 168 -7.72 -4.48 -8.52
N ASP A 169 -7.67 -5.04 -9.73
CA ASP A 169 -8.26 -6.34 -10.08
C ASP A 169 -7.52 -7.48 -9.36
N LEU A 170 -8.30 -8.37 -8.77
CA LEU A 170 -7.85 -9.53 -8.00
C LEU A 170 -8.09 -10.84 -8.77
N SER A 171 -8.78 -10.82 -9.91
CA SER A 171 -9.19 -12.02 -10.65
C SER A 171 -8.02 -12.89 -11.13
N ALA A 172 -6.88 -12.27 -11.43
CA ALA A 172 -5.67 -12.97 -11.85
C ALA A 172 -4.89 -13.59 -10.68
N LEU A 173 -5.26 -13.31 -9.43
CA LEU A 173 -4.57 -13.83 -8.25
C LEU A 173 -5.18 -15.19 -7.85
N ASP A 174 -4.39 -16.26 -7.98
CA ASP A 174 -4.74 -17.61 -7.51
C ASP A 174 -4.57 -17.71 -5.99
N LEU A 175 -5.42 -17.00 -5.24
CA LEU A 175 -5.34 -16.87 -3.78
C LEU A 175 -5.80 -18.14 -3.06
N LEU A 176 -4.89 -18.74 -2.28
CA LEU A 176 -5.17 -19.90 -1.42
C LEU A 176 -5.45 -19.51 0.03
N VAL A 177 -4.92 -18.38 0.46
CA VAL A 177 -5.04 -17.90 1.84
C VAL A 177 -5.38 -16.43 1.84
N VAL A 178 -6.33 -16.03 2.68
CA VAL A 178 -6.63 -14.62 2.98
C VAL A 178 -6.54 -14.42 4.50
N GLN A 179 -5.58 -13.63 4.95
CA GLN A 179 -5.49 -13.23 6.34
C GLN A 179 -6.09 -11.84 6.54
N ILE A 180 -7.01 -11.72 7.50
CA ILE A 180 -7.67 -10.47 7.87
C ILE A 180 -7.31 -10.16 9.32
N ASP A 181 -6.82 -8.95 9.56
CA ASP A 181 -6.35 -8.55 10.88
C ASP A 181 -6.66 -7.08 11.18
N GLY A 182 -6.83 -6.78 12.47
CA GLY A 182 -7.03 -5.43 12.96
C GLY A 182 -5.71 -4.66 13.08
N LEU A 183 -5.72 -3.39 12.69
CA LEU A 183 -4.60 -2.47 12.78
C LEU A 183 -5.03 -1.24 13.58
N HIS A 184 -4.39 -1.02 14.72
CA HIS A 184 -4.61 0.17 15.53
C HIS A 184 -3.61 1.27 15.11
N LEU A 185 -4.12 2.47 14.81
CA LEU A 185 -3.35 3.66 14.45
C LEU A 185 -3.61 4.78 15.45
N GLY A 186 -2.72 4.96 16.42
CA GLY A 186 -3.02 5.83 17.58
C GLY A 186 -4.06 5.18 18.50
N ASP A 187 -4.75 5.98 19.30
CA ASP A 187 -5.56 5.47 20.42
C ASP A 187 -6.96 4.99 19.98
N ASP A 188 -7.64 5.74 19.10
CA ASP A 188 -9.08 5.51 18.80
C ASP A 188 -9.37 4.93 17.41
N LEU A 189 -8.35 4.85 16.55
CA LEU A 189 -8.55 4.59 15.13
C LEU A 189 -8.10 3.17 14.78
N VAL A 190 -9.08 2.37 14.37
CA VAL A 190 -8.87 0.97 13.99
C VAL A 190 -9.17 0.81 12.51
N LEU A 191 -8.28 0.13 11.81
CA LEU A 191 -8.46 -0.32 10.44
C LEU A 191 -8.52 -1.84 10.39
N VAL A 192 -9.20 -2.40 9.39
CA VAL A 192 -9.13 -3.82 9.07
C VAL A 192 -8.37 -3.98 7.76
N ALA A 193 -7.28 -4.75 7.80
CA ALA A 193 -6.41 -5.00 6.66
C ALA A 193 -6.53 -6.45 6.20
N ALA A 194 -6.57 -6.67 4.89
CA ALA A 194 -6.54 -7.98 4.27
C ALA A 194 -5.25 -8.19 3.46
N ILE A 195 -4.63 -9.36 3.61
CA ILE A 195 -3.47 -9.82 2.85
C ILE A 195 -3.72 -11.23 2.32
N GLY A 196 -3.44 -11.44 1.04
CA GLY A 196 -3.57 -12.71 0.35
C GLY A 196 -2.24 -13.44 0.19
N VAL A 197 -2.30 -14.76 0.02
CA VAL A 197 -1.17 -15.58 -0.44
C VAL A 197 -1.62 -16.41 -1.62
N ASP A 198 -0.90 -16.29 -2.73
CA ASP A 198 -1.19 -17.05 -3.95
C ASP A 198 -0.65 -18.50 -3.91
N GLY A 199 -0.93 -19.27 -4.95
CA GLY A 199 -0.47 -20.65 -5.12
C GLY A 199 1.05 -20.84 -5.12
N GLU A 200 1.82 -19.80 -5.46
CA GLU A 200 3.29 -19.81 -5.43
C GLU A 200 3.87 -19.35 -4.08
N GLY A 201 3.00 -18.85 -3.20
CA GLY A 201 3.34 -18.31 -1.90
C GLY A 201 3.71 -16.83 -1.92
N ASN A 202 3.53 -16.11 -3.02
CA ASN A 202 3.70 -14.65 -3.02
C ASN A 202 2.55 -14.01 -2.24
N LYS A 203 2.88 -12.94 -1.52
CA LYS A 203 1.95 -12.25 -0.64
C LYS A 203 1.44 -11.00 -1.35
N HIS A 204 0.16 -10.68 -1.18
CA HIS A 204 -0.49 -9.58 -1.87
C HIS A 204 -1.29 -8.76 -0.87
N PRO A 205 -1.00 -7.47 -0.64
CA PRO A 205 -1.94 -6.61 0.07
C PRO A 205 -3.25 -6.55 -0.73
N LEU A 206 -4.40 -6.76 -0.11
CA LEU A 206 -5.67 -6.87 -0.83
C LEU A 206 -6.58 -5.67 -0.59
N ALA A 207 -6.76 -5.29 0.67
CA ALA A 207 -7.71 -4.24 1.04
C ALA A 207 -7.41 -3.64 2.41
N LEU A 208 -7.95 -2.45 2.64
CA LEU A 208 -7.91 -1.73 3.89
C LEU A 208 -9.21 -0.93 4.07
N VAL A 209 -9.89 -1.11 5.20
CA VAL A 209 -11.11 -0.37 5.55
C VAL A 209 -11.03 0.18 6.96
N GLU A 210 -11.79 1.24 7.23
CA GLU A 210 -11.96 1.76 8.58
C GLU A 210 -12.94 0.90 9.39
N GLY A 211 -12.58 0.63 10.64
CA GLY A 211 -13.41 -0.04 11.63
C GLY A 211 -12.68 -1.21 12.29
N ALA A 212 -13.41 -1.93 13.14
CA ALA A 212 -12.91 -3.09 13.86
C ALA A 212 -13.40 -4.40 13.23
N THR A 213 -12.63 -5.48 13.41
CA THR A 213 -13.01 -6.86 13.01
C THR A 213 -14.30 -7.34 13.69
N GLN A 214 -14.73 -6.67 14.75
CA GLN A 214 -15.95 -6.93 15.51
C GLN A 214 -17.20 -6.27 14.88
N ASN A 215 -17.03 -5.29 14.00
CA ASN A 215 -18.15 -4.62 13.33
C ASN A 215 -18.56 -5.41 12.08
N ALA A 216 -19.74 -6.03 12.14
CA ALA A 216 -20.26 -6.87 11.06
C ALA A 216 -20.46 -6.12 9.74
N ALA A 217 -20.83 -4.84 9.78
CA ALA A 217 -20.99 -4.02 8.57
C ALA A 217 -19.63 -3.74 7.92
N THR A 218 -18.64 -3.33 8.71
CA THR A 218 -17.26 -3.10 8.24
C THR A 218 -16.68 -4.33 7.57
N VAL A 219 -16.79 -5.49 8.24
CA VAL A 219 -16.20 -6.71 7.71
C VAL A 219 -16.94 -7.21 6.48
N GLN A 220 -18.28 -7.06 6.42
CA GLN A 220 -18.99 -7.41 5.19
C GLN A 220 -18.58 -6.50 4.03
N ALA A 221 -18.52 -5.19 4.24
CA ALA A 221 -18.10 -4.25 3.21
C ALA A 221 -16.68 -4.56 2.69
N LEU A 222 -15.77 -4.99 3.58
CA LEU A 222 -14.44 -5.47 3.19
C LEU A 222 -14.53 -6.69 2.25
N LEU A 223 -15.32 -7.70 2.61
CA LEU A 223 -15.46 -8.92 1.81
C LEU A 223 -16.17 -8.65 0.48
N ASP A 224 -17.24 -7.86 0.48
CA ASP A 224 -17.96 -7.44 -0.73
C ASP A 224 -17.02 -6.69 -1.69
N ASN A 225 -16.16 -5.81 -1.16
CA ASN A 225 -15.15 -5.12 -1.95
C ASN A 225 -14.13 -6.08 -2.57
N LEU A 226 -13.70 -7.12 -1.86
CA LEU A 226 -12.80 -8.14 -2.42
C LEU A 226 -13.48 -8.92 -3.55
N VAL A 227 -14.73 -9.36 -3.34
CA VAL A 227 -15.50 -10.12 -4.34
C VAL A 227 -15.79 -9.28 -5.58
N SER A 228 -16.20 -8.02 -5.40
CA SER A 228 -16.46 -7.10 -6.52
C SER A 228 -15.25 -6.84 -7.41
N ARG A 229 -14.04 -7.10 -6.89
CA ARG A 229 -12.76 -6.95 -7.61
C ARG A 229 -12.22 -8.27 -8.14
N GLY A 230 -13.00 -9.34 -8.11
CA GLY A 230 -12.62 -10.62 -8.73
C GLY A 230 -12.13 -11.70 -7.77
N LEU A 231 -12.24 -11.52 -6.45
CA LEU A 231 -12.04 -12.64 -5.52
C LEU A 231 -13.24 -13.60 -5.63
N ASP A 232 -13.04 -14.74 -6.30
CA ASP A 232 -14.08 -15.73 -6.55
C ASP A 232 -14.51 -16.47 -5.27
N PRO A 233 -15.77 -16.34 -4.81
CA PRO A 233 -16.26 -17.04 -3.62
C PRO A 233 -16.40 -18.56 -3.78
N THR A 234 -16.38 -19.07 -5.00
CA THR A 234 -16.53 -20.50 -5.29
C THR A 234 -15.21 -21.27 -5.11
N VAL A 235 -14.08 -20.56 -5.14
CA VAL A 235 -12.76 -21.15 -4.96
C VAL A 235 -12.52 -21.42 -3.47
N PRO A 236 -12.17 -22.65 -3.06
CA PRO A 236 -11.86 -22.94 -1.67
C PRO A 236 -10.63 -22.18 -1.17
N THR A 237 -10.86 -21.21 -0.28
CA THR A 237 -9.83 -20.37 0.34
C THR A 237 -9.75 -20.59 1.84
N LEU A 238 -8.54 -20.60 2.40
CA LEU A 238 -8.32 -20.56 3.85
C LEU A 238 -8.33 -19.12 4.36
N PHE A 239 -9.25 -18.80 5.28
CA PHE A 239 -9.26 -17.51 5.96
C PHE A 239 -8.53 -17.59 7.29
N ILE A 240 -7.62 -16.66 7.57
CA ILE A 240 -6.94 -16.54 8.87
C ILE A 240 -7.39 -15.26 9.57
N ALA A 241 -7.86 -15.38 10.81
CA ALA A 241 -8.41 -14.25 11.57
C ALA A 241 -8.04 -14.29 13.06
N ASP A 242 -8.16 -13.15 13.75
CA ASP A 242 -8.06 -13.03 15.22
C ASP A 242 -9.21 -13.74 15.99
N GLY A 243 -10.28 -14.07 15.26
CA GLY A 243 -11.46 -14.80 15.71
C GLY A 243 -12.58 -13.91 16.24
N ALA A 244 -12.71 -12.70 15.73
CA ALA A 244 -13.93 -11.93 15.86
C ALA A 244 -15.12 -12.71 15.24
N LYS A 245 -16.17 -12.97 16.03
CA LYS A 245 -17.36 -13.73 15.57
C LYS A 245 -18.04 -13.09 14.36
N ALA A 246 -18.06 -11.76 14.30
CA ALA A 246 -18.60 -11.00 13.18
C ALA A 246 -17.88 -11.33 11.87
N LEU A 247 -16.54 -11.44 11.91
CA LEU A 247 -15.72 -11.81 10.76
C LEU A 247 -15.95 -13.25 10.33
N SER A 248 -15.95 -14.21 11.25
CA SER A 248 -16.23 -15.61 10.91
C SER A 248 -17.63 -15.80 10.31
N LYS A 249 -18.63 -15.02 10.77
CA LYS A 249 -19.99 -15.02 10.19
C LYS A 249 -20.03 -14.40 8.80
N ALA A 250 -19.36 -13.26 8.60
CA ALA A 250 -19.30 -12.58 7.30
C ALA A 250 -18.59 -13.43 6.24
N ILE A 251 -17.49 -14.12 6.62
CA ILE A 251 -16.80 -15.06 5.74
C ILE A 251 -17.75 -16.18 5.31
N ARG A 252 -18.43 -16.86 6.24
CA ARG A 252 -19.36 -17.95 5.90
C ARG A 252 -20.58 -17.49 5.10
N ARG A 253 -21.02 -16.24 5.28
CA ARG A 253 -22.08 -15.65 4.43
C ARG A 253 -21.62 -15.46 2.99
N THR A 254 -20.36 -15.04 2.81
CA THR A 254 -19.83 -14.65 1.49
C THR A 254 -19.27 -15.85 0.72
N PHE A 255 -18.53 -16.73 1.39
CA PHE A 255 -17.80 -17.88 0.82
C PHE A 255 -18.45 -19.23 1.14
N GLY A 256 -19.67 -19.20 1.69
CA GLY A 256 -20.43 -20.39 2.07
C GLY A 256 -20.03 -21.01 3.41
N SER A 257 -20.90 -21.90 3.91
CA SER A 257 -20.71 -22.58 5.21
C SER A 257 -19.48 -23.49 5.27
N ALA A 258 -18.99 -23.92 4.10
CA ALA A 258 -17.79 -24.76 3.95
C ALA A 258 -16.47 -23.96 3.98
N ALA A 259 -16.52 -22.63 4.09
CA ALA A 259 -15.32 -21.81 4.16
C ALA A 259 -14.41 -22.21 5.33
N ALA A 260 -13.16 -22.55 5.03
CA ALA A 260 -12.18 -22.93 6.04
C ALA A 260 -11.67 -21.68 6.77
N ILE A 261 -11.86 -21.63 8.08
CA ILE A 261 -11.44 -20.49 8.91
C ILE A 261 -10.46 -20.99 9.96
N GLN A 262 -9.24 -20.45 9.96
CA GLN A 262 -8.23 -20.65 10.97
C GLN A 262 -8.16 -19.45 11.91
N ARG A 263 -8.41 -19.67 13.20
CA ARG A 263 -8.19 -18.65 14.23
C ARG A 263 -6.71 -18.58 14.61
N CYS A 264 -6.14 -17.39 14.66
CA CYS A 264 -4.74 -17.19 15.03
C CYS A 264 -4.47 -17.69 16.47
N GLN A 265 -3.56 -18.66 16.59
CA GLN A 265 -3.15 -19.24 17.87
C GLN A 265 -2.39 -18.23 18.74
N ILE A 266 -1.65 -17.29 18.15
CA ILE A 266 -0.93 -16.25 18.90
C ILE A 266 -1.90 -15.27 19.56
N HIS A 267 -2.90 -14.78 18.82
CA HIS A 267 -3.93 -13.90 19.37
C HIS A 267 -4.75 -14.63 20.43
N LYS A 268 -5.12 -15.90 20.18
CA LYS A 268 -5.79 -16.71 21.20
C LYS A 268 -4.94 -16.86 22.46
N ALA A 269 -3.66 -17.19 22.32
CA ALA A 269 -2.75 -17.35 23.45
C ALA A 269 -2.68 -16.05 24.26
N ARG A 270 -2.53 -14.90 23.61
CA ARG A 270 -2.48 -13.58 24.28
C ARG A 270 -3.76 -13.33 25.08
N ASN A 271 -4.93 -13.52 24.46
CA ASN A 271 -6.23 -13.30 25.11
C ASN A 271 -6.42 -14.21 26.34
N ILE A 272 -5.89 -15.44 26.31
CA ILE A 272 -5.95 -16.36 27.45
C ILE A 272 -4.93 -15.94 28.53
N MET A 273 -3.69 -15.63 28.13
CA MET A 273 -2.60 -15.27 29.05
C MET A 273 -2.77 -13.91 29.72
N GLU A 274 -3.62 -13.01 29.20
CA GLU A 274 -4.00 -11.78 29.91
C GLU A 274 -4.75 -12.06 31.22
N ARG A 275 -5.39 -13.23 31.34
CA ARG A 275 -6.18 -13.62 32.50
C ARG A 275 -5.53 -14.72 33.34
N LEU A 276 -4.44 -15.32 32.85
CA LEU A 276 -3.86 -16.53 33.40
C LEU A 276 -2.33 -16.57 33.27
N PRO A 277 -1.61 -17.24 34.19
CA PRO A 277 -0.19 -17.49 34.02
C PRO A 277 0.09 -18.32 32.77
N LYS A 278 1.33 -18.24 32.26
CA LYS A 278 1.74 -18.98 31.05
C LYS A 278 1.52 -20.48 31.21
N ASP A 279 0.67 -21.06 30.37
CA ASP A 279 0.37 -22.50 30.38
C ASP A 279 0.98 -23.21 29.15
N ARG A 280 1.80 -24.24 29.40
CA ARG A 280 2.47 -25.02 28.35
C ARG A 280 1.52 -25.95 27.58
N VAL A 281 0.34 -26.26 28.15
CA VAL A 281 -0.62 -27.22 27.58
C VAL A 281 -1.21 -26.71 26.27
N LEU A 282 -1.47 -25.40 26.12
CA LEU A 282 -1.96 -24.84 24.86
C LEU A 282 -0.98 -25.06 23.71
N ARG A 283 0.31 -24.80 23.96
CA ARG A 283 1.36 -25.03 22.96
C ARG A 283 1.46 -26.52 22.61
N GLN A 284 1.40 -27.41 23.60
CA GLN A 284 1.40 -28.86 23.35
C GLN A 284 0.22 -29.30 22.48
N ALA A 285 -0.99 -28.82 22.79
CA ALA A 285 -2.19 -29.17 22.02
C ALA A 285 -2.08 -28.72 20.56
N TRP A 286 -1.52 -27.53 20.30
CA TRP A 286 -1.36 -27.02 18.93
C TRP A 286 -0.23 -27.69 18.13
N GLU A 287 0.72 -28.34 18.80
CA GLU A 287 1.79 -29.10 18.14
C GLU A 287 1.37 -30.50 17.72
N LEU A 288 0.28 -31.04 18.27
CA LEU A 288 -0.27 -32.32 17.87
C LEU A 288 -0.70 -32.31 16.40
N ASP A 289 -0.59 -33.47 15.75
CA ASP A 289 -1.07 -33.77 14.40
C ASP A 289 -2.49 -34.34 14.39
N ASP A 290 -3.01 -34.71 15.57
CA ASP A 290 -4.35 -35.25 15.79
C ASP A 290 -5.25 -34.18 16.42
N ALA A 291 -6.24 -33.72 15.65
CA ALA A 291 -7.17 -32.68 16.08
C ALA A 291 -8.07 -33.13 17.25
N ASP A 292 -8.44 -34.40 17.32
CA ASP A 292 -9.33 -34.92 18.39
C ASP A 292 -8.57 -34.99 19.71
N LYS A 293 -7.29 -35.40 19.68
CA LYS A 293 -6.41 -35.34 20.86
C LYS A 293 -6.14 -33.91 21.28
N ALA A 294 -5.86 -33.01 20.34
CA ALA A 294 -5.67 -31.58 20.62
C ALA A 294 -6.91 -30.96 21.27
N GLU A 295 -8.09 -31.26 20.74
CA GLU A 295 -9.36 -30.78 21.28
C GLU A 295 -9.60 -31.30 22.70
N LYS A 296 -9.39 -32.60 22.95
CA LYS A 296 -9.50 -33.19 24.28
C LYS A 296 -8.56 -32.51 25.29
N LEU A 297 -7.30 -32.25 24.90
CA LEU A 297 -6.36 -31.53 25.76
C LEU A 297 -6.84 -30.11 26.09
N ILE A 298 -7.32 -29.36 25.10
CA ILE A 298 -7.81 -27.99 25.31
C ILE A 298 -9.07 -27.98 26.19
N ARG A 299 -10.00 -28.93 26.00
CA ARG A 299 -11.19 -29.06 26.86
C ARG A 299 -10.84 -29.45 28.29
N ASN A 300 -9.87 -30.34 28.49
CA ASN A 300 -9.37 -30.70 29.82
C ASN A 300 -8.70 -29.51 30.51
N LEU A 301 -7.90 -28.76 29.76
CA LEU A 301 -7.28 -27.54 30.23
C LEU A 301 -8.33 -26.50 30.64
N ALA A 302 -9.34 -26.27 29.82
CA ALA A 302 -10.43 -25.35 30.11
C ALA A 302 -11.13 -25.72 31.42
N ARG A 303 -11.50 -27.00 31.62
CA ARG A 303 -12.12 -27.48 32.87
C ARG A 303 -11.23 -27.25 34.09
N ARG A 304 -9.94 -27.56 33.98
CA ARG A 304 -8.98 -27.37 35.08
C ARG A 304 -8.82 -25.89 35.46
N LEU A 305 -8.69 -25.01 34.47
CA LEU A 305 -8.49 -23.58 34.71
C LEU A 305 -9.76 -22.89 35.20
N ASP A 306 -10.94 -23.37 34.81
CA ASP A 306 -12.21 -22.82 35.29
C ASP A 306 -12.42 -23.07 36.79
N GLN A 307 -11.90 -24.18 37.32
CA GLN A 307 -11.88 -24.43 38.76
C GLN A 307 -11.02 -23.42 39.53
N GLN A 308 -9.98 -22.87 38.89
CA GLN A 308 -9.05 -21.91 39.50
C GLN A 308 -9.48 -20.47 39.27
N CYS A 309 -10.08 -20.19 38.11
CA CYS A 309 -10.53 -18.87 37.67
C CYS A 309 -11.89 -19.02 36.95
N PRO A 310 -13.01 -18.90 37.69
CA PRO A 310 -14.35 -19.09 37.13
C PRO A 310 -14.62 -18.18 35.92
N GLY A 311 -15.14 -18.76 34.84
CA GLY A 311 -15.50 -18.05 33.62
C GLY A 311 -14.41 -18.02 32.55
N VAL A 312 -13.23 -18.57 32.81
CA VAL A 312 -12.15 -18.63 31.81
C VAL A 312 -12.38 -19.72 30.76
N ALA A 313 -13.13 -20.78 31.08
CA ALA A 313 -13.43 -21.86 30.13
C ALA A 313 -14.13 -21.35 28.87
N ALA A 314 -15.08 -20.43 29.00
CA ALA A 314 -15.79 -19.84 27.87
C ALA A 314 -14.81 -19.15 26.90
N SER A 315 -13.84 -18.40 27.44
CA SER A 315 -12.78 -17.78 26.64
C SER A 315 -11.92 -18.84 25.98
N ILE A 316 -11.48 -19.90 26.65
CA ILE A 316 -10.62 -20.94 26.06
C ILE A 316 -11.35 -21.69 24.93
N LEU A 317 -12.61 -22.09 25.16
CA LEU A 317 -13.39 -22.92 24.25
C LEU A 317 -13.98 -22.15 23.06
N GLU A 318 -14.04 -20.82 23.14
CA GLU A 318 -14.53 -19.99 22.04
C GLU A 318 -13.68 -20.19 20.77
N GLY A 319 -14.32 -20.57 19.65
CA GLY A 319 -13.63 -20.75 18.37
C GLY A 319 -12.66 -21.93 18.35
N LEU A 320 -12.87 -22.92 19.22
CA LEU A 320 -12.09 -24.16 19.27
C LEU A 320 -12.10 -24.89 17.92
N ASP A 321 -13.20 -24.79 17.18
CA ASP A 321 -13.26 -25.41 15.86
C ASP A 321 -12.36 -24.73 14.84
N GLU A 322 -12.30 -23.40 14.90
CA GLU A 322 -11.52 -22.56 13.99
C GLU A 322 -10.02 -22.60 14.36
N ILE A 323 -9.65 -22.77 15.63
CA ILE A 323 -8.23 -22.78 16.03
C ILE A 323 -7.48 -24.05 15.62
N LEU A 324 -8.21 -25.15 15.39
CA LEU A 324 -7.66 -26.45 14.99
C LEU A 324 -7.82 -26.73 13.49
N THR A 325 -8.32 -25.79 12.69
CA THR A 325 -8.59 -25.97 11.26
C THR A 325 -7.39 -26.51 10.50
N VAL A 326 -6.20 -25.92 10.66
CA VAL A 326 -4.97 -26.39 9.97
C VAL A 326 -4.54 -27.80 10.39
N VAL A 327 -4.90 -28.25 11.59
CA VAL A 327 -4.66 -29.63 12.07
C VAL A 327 -5.70 -30.57 11.45
N ARG A 328 -6.97 -30.17 11.42
CA ARG A 328 -8.07 -30.94 10.81
C ARG A 328 -7.93 -31.12 9.31
N LEU A 329 -7.32 -30.14 8.63
CA LEU A 329 -6.92 -30.23 7.23
C LEU A 329 -5.70 -31.16 7.00
N LYS A 330 -5.12 -31.72 8.07
CA LYS A 330 -3.96 -32.63 8.04
C LYS A 330 -2.75 -32.03 7.32
N LEU A 331 -2.54 -30.72 7.47
CA LEU A 331 -1.44 -30.04 6.80
C LEU A 331 -0.08 -30.44 7.41
N PRO A 332 1.01 -30.42 6.61
CA PRO A 332 2.35 -30.68 7.12
C PRO A 332 2.75 -29.70 8.22
N LYS A 333 3.61 -30.13 9.15
CA LYS A 333 4.00 -29.37 10.36
C LYS A 333 4.51 -27.96 10.06
N GLU A 334 5.34 -27.80 9.03
CA GLU A 334 5.90 -26.50 8.67
C GLU A 334 4.86 -25.52 8.11
N LEU A 335 3.96 -26.03 7.27
CA LEU A 335 2.85 -25.25 6.75
C LEU A 335 1.85 -24.88 7.85
N ARG A 336 1.50 -25.83 8.74
CA ARG A 336 0.67 -25.54 9.93
C ARG A 336 1.25 -24.40 10.76
N ARG A 337 2.55 -24.43 11.06
CA ARG A 337 3.21 -23.35 11.80
C ARG A 337 3.08 -21.99 11.11
N SER A 338 3.10 -21.97 9.78
CA SER A 338 3.02 -20.73 9.00
C SER A 338 1.58 -20.18 8.91
N LEU A 339 0.57 -21.06 8.88
CA LEU A 339 -0.85 -20.71 8.72
C LEU A 339 -1.61 -20.60 10.04
N ALA A 340 -1.10 -21.14 11.14
CA ALA A 340 -1.75 -21.11 12.45
C ALA A 340 -1.68 -19.73 13.14
N CYS A 341 -0.95 -18.77 12.58
CA CYS A 341 -0.66 -17.49 13.22
C CYS A 341 -0.61 -16.33 12.22
N THR A 342 -0.42 -15.12 12.72
CA THR A 342 -0.45 -13.89 11.92
C THR A 342 0.87 -13.54 11.23
N ASN A 343 1.85 -14.46 11.18
CA ASN A 343 3.17 -14.27 10.56
C ASN A 343 3.11 -13.77 9.10
N ILE A 344 2.03 -14.04 8.38
CA ILE A 344 1.86 -13.57 6.99
C ILE A 344 1.85 -12.03 6.96
N ALA A 345 1.12 -11.40 7.88
CA ALA A 345 0.92 -9.95 7.96
C ALA A 345 1.94 -9.22 8.86
N GLU A 346 2.73 -9.91 9.69
CA GLU A 346 3.61 -9.24 10.68
C GLU A 346 4.57 -8.22 10.06
N ASN A 347 5.21 -8.55 8.94
CA ASN A 347 6.11 -7.62 8.25
C ASN A 347 5.36 -6.40 7.69
N MET A 348 4.15 -6.62 7.17
CA MET A 348 3.26 -5.56 6.70
C MET A 348 2.87 -4.64 7.85
N MET A 349 2.37 -5.19 8.95
CA MET A 349 2.00 -4.43 10.15
C MET A 349 3.19 -3.67 10.76
N GLY A 350 4.38 -4.29 10.77
CA GLY A 350 5.62 -3.63 11.19
C GLY A 350 6.02 -2.47 10.30
N THR A 351 5.86 -2.60 8.98
CA THR A 351 6.12 -1.53 8.01
C THR A 351 5.11 -0.41 8.12
N ILE A 352 3.82 -0.72 8.28
CA ILE A 352 2.79 0.29 8.52
C ILE A 352 3.14 1.09 9.79
N ARG A 353 3.38 0.42 10.92
CA ARG A 353 3.79 1.08 12.18
C ARG A 353 5.05 1.95 12.00
N ARG A 354 6.01 1.50 11.20
CA ARG A 354 7.21 2.29 10.88
C ARG A 354 6.85 3.54 10.09
N VAL A 355 6.07 3.41 9.02
CA VAL A 355 5.68 4.50 8.11
C VAL A 355 4.79 5.53 8.83
N THR A 356 3.93 5.09 9.74
CA THR A 356 3.03 5.96 10.49
C THR A 356 3.63 6.52 11.77
N ARG A 357 4.88 6.19 12.11
CA ARG A 357 5.51 6.54 13.39
C ARG A 357 5.47 8.05 13.68
N ASN A 358 5.67 8.88 12.67
CA ASN A 358 5.70 10.35 12.82
C ASN A 358 4.32 11.00 12.68
N ALA A 359 3.27 10.22 12.39
CA ALA A 359 1.90 10.71 12.26
C ALA A 359 1.18 10.59 13.61
N GLU A 360 1.40 11.58 14.48
CA GLU A 360 0.84 11.57 15.85
C GLU A 360 -0.60 12.11 15.91
N ARG A 361 -0.97 13.03 15.00
CA ARG A 361 -2.29 13.67 14.99
C ARG A 361 -3.14 13.18 13.82
N TRP A 362 -3.95 12.16 14.08
CA TRP A 362 -4.98 11.67 13.16
C TRP A 362 -6.17 12.65 13.15
N ARG A 363 -6.61 13.07 11.96
CA ARG A 363 -7.71 14.03 11.80
C ARG A 363 -9.03 13.39 11.41
N ASP A 364 -8.93 12.33 10.62
CA ASP A 364 -10.05 11.64 10.00
C ASP A 364 -9.60 10.25 9.53
N ALA A 365 -10.58 9.40 9.26
CA ALA A 365 -10.40 8.08 8.69
C ALA A 365 -9.69 8.09 7.33
N GLY A 366 -9.96 9.09 6.48
CA GLY A 366 -9.31 9.21 5.18
C GLY A 366 -7.80 9.36 5.30
N MET A 367 -7.32 10.07 6.32
CA MET A 367 -5.91 10.19 6.64
C MET A 367 -5.32 8.84 7.07
N ALA A 368 -6.04 8.10 7.92
CA ALA A 368 -5.68 6.75 8.34
C ALA A 368 -5.51 5.81 7.16
N LEU A 369 -6.50 5.76 6.28
CA LEU A 369 -6.54 4.89 5.12
C LEU A 369 -5.42 5.21 4.14
N ARG A 370 -5.15 6.50 3.87
CA ARG A 370 -4.03 6.92 3.01
C ARG A 370 -2.68 6.47 3.57
N TRP A 371 -2.45 6.65 4.87
CA TRP A 371 -1.20 6.24 5.50
C TRP A 371 -1.07 4.71 5.62
N GLY A 372 -2.16 4.02 5.97
CA GLY A 372 -2.19 2.56 6.06
C GLY A 372 -1.96 1.91 4.70
N ALA A 373 -2.64 2.36 3.65
CA ALA A 373 -2.45 1.85 2.29
C ALA A 373 -1.05 2.16 1.77
N ALA A 374 -0.54 3.38 2.01
CA ALA A 374 0.85 3.73 1.69
C ALA A 374 1.84 2.78 2.37
N GLY A 375 1.61 2.44 3.64
CA GLY A 375 2.42 1.46 4.38
C GLY A 375 2.28 0.03 3.86
N MET A 376 1.08 -0.40 3.45
CA MET A 376 0.85 -1.72 2.83
C MET A 376 1.57 -1.85 1.48
N ILE A 377 1.46 -0.82 0.62
CA ILE A 377 2.14 -0.76 -0.68
C ILE A 377 3.66 -0.76 -0.47
N GLU A 378 4.17 -0.03 0.52
CA GLU A 378 5.59 -0.02 0.85
C GLU A 378 6.07 -1.38 1.35
N ALA A 379 5.27 -2.06 2.17
CA ALA A 379 5.58 -3.40 2.66
C ALA A 379 5.69 -4.42 1.53
N ASN A 380 4.85 -4.29 0.49
CA ASN A 380 4.83 -5.20 -0.66
C ASN A 380 6.20 -5.36 -1.32
N LYS A 381 6.99 -4.26 -1.38
CA LYS A 381 8.34 -4.26 -1.97
C LYS A 381 9.32 -5.21 -1.27
N GLY A 382 9.08 -5.51 0.00
CA GLY A 382 9.95 -6.36 0.83
C GLY A 382 9.38 -7.73 1.13
N PHE A 383 8.25 -8.10 0.51
CA PHE A 383 7.61 -9.38 0.81
C PHE A 383 8.46 -10.56 0.37
N ARG A 384 8.62 -11.49 1.30
CA ARG A 384 9.14 -12.83 1.03
C ARG A 384 7.97 -13.78 0.86
N ARG A 385 8.18 -14.80 0.02
CA ARG A 385 7.23 -15.91 -0.11
C ARG A 385 6.89 -16.52 1.24
N LEU A 386 5.70 -17.09 1.36
CA LEU A 386 5.28 -17.83 2.54
C LEU A 386 6.31 -18.91 2.88
N LYS A 387 6.60 -19.06 4.18
CA LYS A 387 7.41 -20.18 4.64
C LYS A 387 6.67 -21.48 4.34
N ALA A 388 7.39 -22.48 3.84
CA ALA A 388 6.82 -23.71 3.31
C ALA A 388 5.89 -23.54 2.10
N HIS A 389 6.07 -22.50 1.27
CA HIS A 389 5.30 -22.31 0.02
C HIS A 389 5.31 -23.53 -0.91
N LYS A 390 6.39 -24.33 -0.91
CA LYS A 390 6.47 -25.59 -1.67
C LYS A 390 5.39 -26.62 -1.28
N GLN A 391 4.74 -26.46 -0.12
CA GLN A 391 3.68 -27.34 0.38
C GLN A 391 2.27 -26.78 0.08
N LEU A 392 2.13 -25.66 -0.65
CA LEU A 392 0.83 -25.05 -0.93
C LEU A 392 -0.08 -25.89 -1.84
N SER A 393 0.48 -26.76 -2.68
CA SER A 393 -0.31 -27.76 -3.42
C SER A 393 -1.06 -28.71 -2.47
N VAL A 394 -0.46 -29.07 -1.33
CA VAL A 394 -1.11 -29.87 -0.29
C VAL A 394 -2.26 -29.10 0.36
N LEU A 395 -2.09 -27.79 0.59
CA LEU A 395 -3.17 -26.94 1.09
C LEU A 395 -4.33 -26.89 0.09
N ARG A 396 -4.06 -26.66 -1.20
CA ARG A 396 -5.10 -26.63 -2.24
C ARG A 396 -5.93 -27.92 -2.24
N ALA A 397 -5.25 -29.08 -2.27
CA ALA A 397 -5.93 -30.38 -2.25
C ALA A 397 -6.75 -30.57 -0.96
N ALA A 398 -6.21 -30.16 0.19
CA ALA A 398 -6.92 -30.26 1.48
C ALA A 398 -8.15 -29.35 1.55
N LEU A 399 -8.07 -28.13 1.01
CA LEU A 399 -9.20 -27.20 0.94
C LEU A 399 -10.29 -27.71 0.02
N GLN A 400 -9.94 -28.25 -1.15
CA GLN A 400 -10.92 -28.86 -2.05
C GLN A 400 -11.63 -30.05 -1.39
N ALA A 401 -10.87 -30.99 -0.82
CA ALA A 401 -11.45 -32.15 -0.13
C ALA A 401 -12.32 -31.75 1.07
N HIS A 402 -11.96 -30.67 1.78
CA HIS A 402 -12.78 -30.10 2.85
C HIS A 402 -14.09 -29.53 2.31
N HIS A 403 -14.02 -28.75 1.23
CA HIS A 403 -15.17 -28.16 0.58
C HIS A 403 -16.16 -29.24 0.11
N ASP A 404 -15.69 -30.24 -0.64
CA ASP A 404 -16.51 -31.33 -1.16
C ASP A 404 -17.21 -32.10 -0.04
N ARG A 405 -16.46 -32.43 1.04
CA ARG A 405 -17.01 -33.13 2.20
C ARG A 405 -18.11 -32.33 2.91
N MET A 406 -17.96 -31.01 3.02
CA MET A 406 -18.95 -30.15 3.69
C MET A 406 -20.18 -29.94 2.81
N THR A 407 -20.00 -29.81 1.51
CA THR A 407 -21.11 -29.73 0.55
C THR A 407 -21.96 -31.01 0.56
N ILE A 408 -21.33 -32.20 0.54
CA ILE A 408 -22.05 -33.48 0.65
C ILE A 408 -22.85 -33.57 1.96
N LYS A 409 -22.25 -33.17 3.09
CA LYS A 409 -22.95 -33.16 4.39
C LYS A 409 -24.16 -32.24 4.40
N LEU A 410 -24.07 -31.08 3.75
CA LEU A 410 -25.17 -30.12 3.66
C LEU A 410 -26.33 -30.70 2.86
N VAL A 411 -26.04 -31.28 1.69
CA VAL A 411 -27.06 -31.94 0.83
C VAL A 411 -27.73 -33.10 1.57
N ALA A 412 -26.95 -33.92 2.27
CA ALA A 412 -27.48 -35.04 3.05
C ALA A 412 -28.36 -34.59 4.24
N HIS A 413 -28.07 -33.43 4.83
CA HIS A 413 -28.88 -32.87 5.90
C HIS A 413 -30.21 -32.31 5.38
N VAL A 414 -30.18 -31.57 4.27
CA VAL A 414 -31.40 -31.03 3.61
C VAL A 414 -32.30 -32.18 3.13
N SER A 415 -31.73 -33.23 2.53
CA SER A 415 -32.49 -34.39 2.04
C SER A 415 -33.09 -35.27 3.16
N ARG A 416 -32.65 -35.09 4.41
CA ARG A 416 -33.24 -35.76 5.59
C ARG A 416 -34.26 -34.90 6.32
N ALA A 417 -34.32 -33.61 6.00
CA ALA A 417 -35.23 -32.64 6.62
C ALA A 417 -36.44 -32.31 5.73
N ALA A 418 -36.35 -32.60 4.43
CA ALA A 418 -37.48 -32.74 3.51
C ALA A 418 -38.06 -34.15 3.60
#